data_AF-A0A258SDF5-F1
#
_entry.id   AF-A0A258SDF5-F1
#
_cell.length_a   1.000
_cell.length_b   1.000
_cell.length_c   1.000
_cell.angle_alpha   90.00
_cell.angle_beta   90.00
_cell.angle_gamma   90.00
#
_symmetry.space_group_name_H-M   'P 1'
#
loop_
_entity.id
_entity.type
_entity.pdbx_description
1 polymer ?
#
loop_
_entity_poly.entity_id
_entity_poly.type
_entity_poly.pdbx_seq_one_letter_code
_entity_poly.pdbx_strand_id
1 'polypeptide(L)'
;KILELYINQIYLGQRAYGFEAAARAYFGKTMRDLSLAEFAMLAGLPKAPSRYNPVVNFPRAKSRQEYVLKRMHTLKFIDQPTWQAAIKQKLVIRQTRQQTDVAADYAAEMVRQTLFEKYGESIYSTGIKAVTTLKRAQQDSANRAVWQGIADYDLRHGYRGPEKQISLPADKSARDAAIVDLLDDIAPVSDLLPAVVLGATPKQIRAQLQDGTVVEITGNSLKWIASWAAGKKGRRLEPGAVVRVQSAGSKSQWRLAQLPEVEAALVAVNPEDGAITALVGGFDFNRNKFNRATQAWRQPGSSFKPFIYSAALEKGLTPASMIDNAPISLTAEEAGGTAWEP
;
A
#
# COMPACT_ATOMS: atom_id res chain seq x y z
N LYS A 1 4.70 0.06 -37.88
CA LYS A 1 5.44 0.98 -36.99
C LYS A 1 4.71 1.34 -35.70
N ILE A 2 3.47 1.88 -35.70
CA ILE A 2 2.77 2.23 -34.44
C ILE A 2 2.48 1.00 -33.56
N LEU A 3 1.89 -0.06 -34.13
CA LEU A 3 1.56 -1.28 -33.39
C LEU A 3 2.81 -2.02 -32.88
N GLU A 4 3.88 -2.01 -33.66
CA GLU A 4 5.16 -2.63 -33.31
C GLU A 4 5.82 -1.96 -32.10
N LEU A 5 5.89 -0.62 -32.09
CA LEU A 5 6.34 0.14 -30.93
C LEU A 5 5.46 -0.14 -29.70
N TYR A 6 4.15 -0.15 -29.90
CA TYR A 6 3.19 -0.46 -28.82
C TYR A 6 3.42 -1.85 -28.23
N ILE A 7 3.53 -2.90 -29.05
CA ILE A 7 3.73 -4.29 -28.60
C ILE A 7 5.03 -4.45 -27.80
N ASN A 8 6.06 -3.67 -28.11
CA ASN A 8 7.35 -3.75 -27.42
C ASN A 8 7.43 -2.92 -26.15
N GLN A 9 6.59 -1.89 -25.99
CA GLN A 9 6.72 -0.91 -24.91
C GLN A 9 5.54 -0.89 -23.92
N ILE A 10 4.39 -1.46 -24.29
CA ILE A 10 3.19 -1.45 -23.45
C ILE A 10 3.44 -2.14 -22.11
N TYR A 11 3.06 -1.48 -21.02
CA TYR A 11 3.13 -2.08 -19.68
C TYR A 11 2.00 -3.10 -19.49
N LEU A 12 2.37 -4.33 -19.11
CA LEU A 12 1.44 -5.46 -18.98
C LEU A 12 1.35 -6.01 -17.55
N GLY A 13 1.89 -5.31 -16.56
CA GLY A 13 1.91 -5.77 -15.16
C GLY A 13 3.14 -6.64 -14.85
N GLN A 14 3.37 -6.98 -13.57
CA GLN A 14 4.53 -7.77 -13.12
C GLN A 14 5.90 -7.21 -13.60
N ARG A 15 6.04 -5.88 -13.72
CA ARG A 15 7.24 -5.22 -14.27
C ARG A 15 7.57 -5.62 -15.72
N ALA A 16 6.61 -6.21 -16.45
CA ALA A 16 6.78 -6.58 -17.85
C ALA A 16 6.38 -5.41 -18.77
N TYR A 17 7.34 -4.98 -19.58
CA TYR A 17 7.14 -4.02 -20.68
C TYR A 17 7.28 -4.77 -22.00
N GLY A 18 6.21 -4.75 -22.78
CA GLY A 18 6.07 -5.48 -24.02
C GLY A 18 5.63 -6.94 -23.84
N PHE A 19 5.03 -7.49 -24.91
CA PHE A 19 4.40 -8.81 -24.86
C PHE A 19 5.38 -9.96 -24.68
N GLU A 20 6.63 -9.86 -25.16
CA GLU A 20 7.67 -10.86 -24.92
C GLU A 20 8.08 -10.94 -23.45
N ALA A 21 8.27 -9.79 -22.79
CA ALA A 21 8.55 -9.76 -21.36
C ALA A 21 7.38 -10.34 -20.56
N ALA A 22 6.13 -10.02 -20.96
CA ALA A 22 4.94 -10.53 -20.29
C ALA A 22 4.74 -12.04 -20.49
N ALA A 23 5.01 -12.56 -21.68
CA ALA A 23 4.98 -14.00 -21.96
C ALA A 23 5.91 -14.77 -21.00
N ARG A 24 7.14 -14.26 -20.82
CA ARG A 24 8.11 -14.84 -19.89
C ARG A 24 7.72 -14.67 -18.43
N ALA A 25 7.20 -13.50 -18.06
CA ALA A 25 6.81 -13.18 -16.68
C ALA A 25 5.61 -14.03 -16.22
N TYR A 26 4.58 -14.16 -17.05
CA TYR A 26 3.31 -14.81 -16.70
C TYR A 26 3.26 -16.30 -17.03
N PHE A 27 3.93 -16.76 -18.09
CA PHE A 27 3.83 -18.14 -18.55
C PHE A 27 5.18 -18.86 -18.63
N GLY A 28 6.30 -18.14 -18.48
CA GLY A 28 7.64 -18.72 -18.66
C GLY A 28 7.94 -19.15 -20.09
N LYS A 29 7.21 -18.61 -21.07
CA LYS A 29 7.28 -18.96 -22.49
C LYS A 29 7.74 -17.76 -23.32
N THR A 30 8.26 -18.02 -24.52
CA THR A 30 8.44 -16.96 -25.53
C THR A 30 7.10 -16.67 -26.21
N MET A 31 6.94 -15.52 -26.87
CA MET A 31 5.69 -15.23 -27.59
C MET A 31 5.35 -16.30 -28.65
N ARG A 32 6.35 -16.94 -29.25
CA ARG A 32 6.14 -17.97 -30.28
C ARG A 32 5.49 -19.24 -29.73
N ASP A 33 5.66 -19.49 -28.42
CA ASP A 33 5.18 -20.70 -27.75
C ASP A 33 3.87 -20.48 -27.00
N LEU A 34 3.31 -19.27 -27.06
CA LEU A 34 2.04 -18.95 -26.42
C LEU A 34 0.87 -19.53 -27.23
N SER A 35 -0.05 -20.17 -26.52
CA SER A 35 -1.35 -20.55 -27.05
C SER A 35 -2.27 -19.33 -27.24
N LEU A 36 -3.30 -19.49 -28.06
CA LEU A 36 -4.33 -18.46 -28.27
C LEU A 36 -4.95 -17.96 -26.96
N ALA A 37 -5.23 -18.87 -26.01
CA ALA A 37 -5.81 -18.53 -24.73
C ALA A 37 -4.87 -17.67 -23.87
N GLU A 38 -3.56 -17.94 -23.91
CA GLU A 38 -2.53 -17.18 -23.20
C GLU A 38 -2.31 -15.81 -23.86
N PHE A 39 -2.30 -15.74 -25.19
CA PHE A 39 -2.27 -14.47 -25.92
C PHE A 39 -3.48 -13.59 -25.61
N ALA A 40 -4.67 -14.16 -25.58
CA ALA A 40 -5.88 -13.42 -25.22
C ALA A 40 -5.85 -12.92 -23.77
N MET A 41 -5.20 -13.65 -22.86
CA MET A 41 -4.94 -13.19 -21.49
C MET A 41 -4.06 -11.94 -21.51
N LEU A 42 -2.91 -11.99 -22.19
CA LEU A 42 -1.98 -10.85 -22.28
C LEU A 42 -2.62 -9.64 -22.97
N ALA A 43 -3.37 -9.85 -24.05
CA ALA A 43 -4.07 -8.80 -24.77
C ALA A 43 -5.18 -8.12 -23.95
N GLY A 44 -5.67 -8.78 -22.88
CA GLY A 44 -6.63 -8.20 -21.95
C GLY A 44 -6.04 -7.19 -20.96
N LEU A 45 -4.73 -7.27 -20.71
CA LEU A 45 -4.02 -6.53 -19.66
C LEU A 45 -3.88 -5.03 -19.90
N PRO A 46 -3.62 -4.51 -21.13
CA PRO A 46 -3.36 -3.08 -21.34
C PRO A 46 -4.43 -2.13 -20.80
N LYS A 47 -5.69 -2.56 -20.74
CA LYS A 47 -6.80 -1.74 -20.23
C LYS A 47 -6.61 -1.36 -18.76
N ALA A 48 -6.10 -2.30 -17.96
CA ALA A 48 -5.82 -2.07 -16.54
C ALA A 48 -4.85 -3.17 -16.05
N PRO A 49 -3.54 -3.03 -16.30
CA PRO A 49 -2.56 -4.11 -16.10
C PRO A 49 -2.46 -4.60 -14.66
N SER A 50 -2.71 -3.73 -13.69
CA SER A 50 -2.77 -4.10 -12.27
C SER A 50 -4.05 -4.84 -11.90
N ARG A 51 -5.19 -4.42 -12.46
CA ARG A 51 -6.54 -4.91 -12.16
C ARG A 51 -6.82 -6.27 -12.81
N TYR A 52 -6.38 -6.46 -14.05
CA TYR A 52 -6.50 -7.71 -14.78
C TYR A 52 -5.27 -8.61 -14.64
N ASN A 53 -4.40 -8.36 -13.66
CA ASN A 53 -3.20 -9.15 -13.44
C ASN A 53 -3.56 -10.59 -13.04
N PRO A 54 -3.23 -11.62 -13.85
CA PRO A 54 -3.66 -13.00 -13.60
C PRO A 54 -2.95 -13.64 -12.39
N VAL A 55 -1.86 -13.05 -11.89
CA VAL A 55 -1.20 -13.49 -10.65
C VAL A 55 -1.95 -12.98 -9.42
N VAL A 56 -2.54 -11.78 -9.49
CA VAL A 56 -3.20 -11.11 -8.35
C VAL A 56 -4.68 -11.50 -8.29
N ASN A 57 -5.39 -11.49 -9.43
CA ASN A 57 -6.81 -11.79 -9.51
C ASN A 57 -7.12 -12.62 -10.77
N PHE A 58 -6.92 -13.94 -10.66
CA PHE A 58 -7.13 -14.86 -11.77
C PHE A 58 -8.58 -14.88 -12.29
N PRO A 59 -9.64 -14.95 -11.45
CA PRO A 59 -11.02 -14.90 -11.94
C PRO A 59 -11.30 -13.66 -12.79
N ARG A 60 -10.83 -12.47 -12.36
CA ARG A 60 -11.05 -11.22 -13.09
C ARG A 60 -10.25 -11.18 -14.41
N ALA A 61 -9.00 -11.62 -14.38
CA ALA A 61 -8.19 -11.76 -15.58
C ALA A 61 -8.82 -12.74 -16.58
N LYS A 62 -9.43 -13.84 -16.09
CA LYS A 62 -10.15 -14.82 -16.89
C LYS A 62 -11.39 -14.23 -17.56
N SER A 63 -12.24 -13.48 -16.84
CA SER A 63 -13.38 -12.78 -17.44
C SER A 63 -12.95 -11.80 -18.54
N ARG A 64 -11.81 -11.12 -18.34
CA ARG A 64 -11.24 -10.22 -19.36
C ARG A 64 -10.71 -10.97 -20.58
N GLN A 65 -10.06 -12.11 -20.37
CA GLN A 65 -9.59 -13.01 -21.43
C GLN A 65 -10.76 -13.53 -22.29
N GLU A 66 -11.86 -13.94 -21.66
CA GLU A 66 -13.07 -14.39 -22.37
C GLU A 66 -13.71 -13.28 -23.22
N TYR A 67 -13.71 -12.04 -22.72
CA TYR A 67 -14.15 -10.87 -23.50
C TYR A 67 -13.31 -10.69 -24.77
N VAL A 68 -11.98 -10.78 -24.67
CA VAL A 68 -11.07 -10.66 -25.82
C VAL A 68 -11.34 -11.78 -26.83
N LEU A 69 -11.43 -13.02 -26.36
CA LEU A 69 -11.75 -14.19 -27.20
C LEU A 69 -13.09 -14.03 -27.92
N LYS A 70 -14.14 -13.56 -27.22
CA LYS A 70 -15.44 -13.28 -27.82
C LYS A 70 -15.33 -12.22 -28.93
N ARG A 71 -14.56 -11.14 -28.71
CA ARG A 71 -14.33 -10.11 -29.74
C ARG A 71 -13.58 -10.65 -30.94
N MET A 72 -12.57 -11.50 -30.75
CA MET A 72 -11.85 -12.15 -31.85
C MET A 72 -12.79 -13.01 -32.70
N HIS A 73 -13.68 -13.76 -32.06
CA HIS A 73 -14.69 -14.56 -32.76
C HIS A 73 -15.69 -13.68 -33.53
N THR A 74 -16.27 -12.66 -32.90
CA THR A 74 -17.21 -11.73 -33.56
C THR A 74 -16.59 -11.00 -34.76
N LEU A 75 -15.29 -10.67 -34.68
CA LEU A 75 -14.53 -10.03 -35.76
C LEU A 75 -13.97 -11.04 -36.79
N LYS A 76 -14.34 -12.33 -36.68
CA LYS A 76 -13.94 -13.42 -37.58
C LYS A 76 -12.43 -13.70 -37.63
N PHE A 77 -11.68 -13.35 -36.58
CA PHE A 77 -10.27 -13.75 -36.45
C PHE A 77 -10.11 -15.22 -36.03
N ILE A 78 -11.13 -15.81 -35.40
CA ILE A 78 -11.16 -17.21 -34.98
C ILE A 78 -12.55 -17.81 -35.24
N ASP A 79 -12.61 -19.11 -35.55
CA ASP A 79 -13.86 -19.84 -35.74
C ASP A 79 -14.51 -20.25 -34.39
N GLN A 80 -15.74 -20.75 -34.47
CA GLN A 80 -16.52 -21.17 -33.30
C GLN A 80 -15.84 -22.31 -32.51
N PRO A 81 -15.32 -23.39 -33.14
CA PRO A 81 -14.61 -24.44 -32.42
C PRO A 81 -13.36 -23.93 -31.68
N THR A 82 -12.54 -23.10 -32.33
CA THR A 82 -11.32 -22.54 -31.74
C THR A 82 -11.63 -21.64 -30.55
N TRP A 83 -12.67 -20.81 -30.66
CA TRP A 83 -13.14 -19.97 -29.57
C TRP A 83 -13.54 -20.78 -28.33
N GLN A 84 -14.34 -21.83 -28.51
CA GLN A 84 -14.76 -22.69 -27.40
C GLN A 84 -13.60 -23.45 -26.76
N ALA A 85 -12.64 -23.93 -27.58
CA ALA A 85 -11.44 -24.58 -27.08
C ALA A 85 -10.58 -23.62 -26.24
N ALA A 86 -10.39 -22.38 -26.69
CA ALA A 86 -9.58 -21.37 -26.01
C ALA A 86 -10.19 -20.90 -24.67
N ILE A 87 -11.53 -20.83 -24.57
CA ILE A 87 -12.20 -20.54 -23.29
C ILE A 87 -11.98 -21.67 -22.29
N LYS A 88 -12.12 -22.93 -22.72
CA LYS A 88 -12.00 -24.12 -21.86
C LYS A 88 -10.56 -24.45 -21.48
N GLN A 89 -9.57 -23.89 -22.17
CA GLN A 89 -8.16 -24.13 -21.88
C GLN A 89 -7.81 -23.69 -20.45
N LYS A 90 -7.26 -24.63 -19.67
CA LYS A 90 -6.72 -24.36 -18.34
C LYS A 90 -5.41 -23.60 -18.46
N LEU A 91 -5.36 -22.38 -17.94
CA LEU A 91 -4.17 -21.53 -17.95
C LEU A 91 -3.33 -21.79 -16.70
N VAL A 92 -2.05 -22.07 -16.90
CA VAL A 92 -1.07 -22.19 -15.80
C VAL A 92 -0.31 -20.87 -15.74
N ILE A 93 -0.64 -20.04 -14.75
CA ILE A 93 0.05 -18.77 -14.52
C ILE A 93 1.25 -19.04 -13.63
N ARG A 94 2.44 -18.64 -14.09
CA ARG A 94 3.64 -18.61 -13.27
C ARG A 94 3.40 -17.65 -12.12
N GLN A 95 3.22 -18.19 -10.93
CA GLN A 95 3.34 -17.40 -9.72
C GLN A 95 4.82 -17.17 -9.48
N THR A 96 5.35 -16.06 -10.01
CA THR A 96 6.63 -15.55 -9.55
C THR A 96 6.42 -15.01 -8.14
N ARG A 97 6.24 -15.91 -7.16
CA ARG A 97 6.66 -15.64 -5.79
C ARG A 97 8.18 -15.58 -5.82
N GLN A 98 8.73 -14.49 -6.34
CA GLN A 98 9.78 -13.88 -5.55
C GLN A 98 9.03 -13.34 -4.35
N GLN A 99 8.87 -14.20 -3.34
CA GLN A 99 8.64 -13.75 -1.98
C GLN A 99 9.78 -12.74 -1.75
N THR A 100 9.48 -11.45 -1.89
CA THR A 100 10.32 -10.44 -1.24
C THR A 100 10.15 -10.76 0.22
N ASP A 101 11.06 -11.57 0.75
CA ASP A 101 10.92 -12.09 2.10
C ASP A 101 10.93 -10.97 3.16
N VAL A 102 11.19 -9.71 2.76
CA VAL A 102 11.18 -8.50 3.60
C VAL A 102 10.42 -7.39 2.87
N ALA A 103 9.46 -6.76 3.53
CA ALA A 103 8.82 -5.54 3.04
C ALA A 103 9.77 -4.35 3.27
N ALA A 104 10.43 -3.87 2.21
CA ALA A 104 11.43 -2.81 2.29
C ALA A 104 11.34 -1.83 1.11
N ASP A 105 10.13 -1.50 0.68
CA ASP A 105 9.89 -0.78 -0.58
C ASP A 105 10.52 0.62 -0.61
N TYR A 106 10.53 1.35 0.52
CA TYR A 106 11.21 2.64 0.61
C TYR A 106 12.72 2.53 0.35
N ALA A 107 13.36 1.51 0.91
CA ALA A 107 14.78 1.27 0.69
C ALA A 107 15.06 0.75 -0.72
N ALA A 108 14.18 -0.09 -1.26
CA ALA A 108 14.28 -0.54 -2.65
C ALA A 108 14.17 0.63 -3.64
N GLU A 109 13.27 1.58 -3.40
CA GLU A 109 13.15 2.81 -4.20
C GLU A 109 14.38 3.70 -4.04
N MET A 110 14.94 3.83 -2.84
CA MET A 110 16.20 4.55 -2.60
C MET A 110 17.34 3.93 -3.42
N VAL A 111 17.49 2.60 -3.40
CA VAL A 111 18.47 1.89 -4.22
C VAL A 111 18.23 2.13 -5.71
N ARG A 112 16.98 2.07 -6.17
CA ARG A 112 16.63 2.34 -7.57
C ARG A 112 17.04 3.75 -8.00
N GLN A 113 16.78 4.75 -7.17
CA GLN A 113 17.15 6.15 -7.42
C GLN A 113 18.67 6.29 -7.50
N THR A 114 19.42 5.79 -6.52
CA THR A 114 20.88 5.84 -6.51
C THR A 114 21.52 5.13 -7.72
N LEU A 115 20.99 3.96 -8.11
CA LEU A 115 21.48 3.27 -9.31
C LEU A 115 21.12 4.03 -10.58
N PHE A 116 19.93 4.60 -10.66
CA PHE A 116 19.49 5.37 -11.83
C PHE A 116 20.32 6.64 -12.01
N GLU A 117 20.64 7.35 -10.93
CA GLU A 117 21.53 8.52 -10.96
C GLU A 117 22.92 8.16 -11.51
N LYS A 118 23.43 6.98 -11.18
CA LYS A 118 24.78 6.55 -11.58
C LYS A 118 24.85 5.91 -12.97
N TYR A 119 23.82 5.15 -13.36
CA TYR A 119 23.86 4.28 -14.55
C TYR A 119 22.71 4.53 -15.55
N GLY A 120 21.81 5.48 -15.26
CA GLY A 120 20.68 5.84 -16.10
C GLY A 120 19.71 4.67 -16.34
N GLU A 121 19.08 4.63 -17.52
CA GLU A 121 18.10 3.60 -17.87
C GLU A 121 18.67 2.18 -17.97
N SER A 122 20.01 2.03 -18.09
CA SER A 122 20.66 0.73 -18.24
C SER A 122 20.41 -0.22 -17.05
N ILE A 123 20.04 0.33 -15.88
CA ILE A 123 19.73 -0.46 -14.68
C ILE A 123 18.57 -1.44 -14.89
N TYR A 124 17.68 -1.17 -15.85
CA TYR A 124 16.51 -1.99 -16.11
C TYR A 124 16.77 -3.15 -17.08
N SER A 125 17.90 -3.14 -17.81
CA SER A 125 18.22 -4.15 -18.84
C SER A 125 19.44 -5.00 -18.53
N THR A 126 20.33 -4.53 -17.65
CA THR A 126 21.63 -5.17 -17.36
C THR A 126 21.57 -6.24 -16.28
N GLY A 127 20.46 -6.35 -15.54
CA GLY A 127 20.27 -7.40 -14.53
C GLY A 127 21.13 -7.21 -13.27
N ILE A 128 21.44 -5.96 -12.92
CA ILE A 128 22.22 -5.60 -11.73
C ILE A 128 21.60 -6.21 -10.46
N LYS A 129 22.46 -6.81 -9.62
CA LYS A 129 22.10 -7.26 -8.27
C LYS A 129 22.68 -6.29 -7.25
N ALA A 130 21.82 -5.54 -6.57
CA ALA A 130 22.23 -4.66 -5.48
C ALA A 130 22.06 -5.37 -4.14
N VAL A 131 23.15 -5.50 -3.38
CA VAL A 131 23.14 -5.98 -1.99
C VAL A 131 23.19 -4.77 -1.06
N THR A 132 22.21 -4.64 -0.18
CA THR A 132 22.08 -3.50 0.75
C THR A 132 22.62 -3.86 2.13
N THR A 133 22.72 -2.85 3.00
CA THR A 133 23.09 -2.99 4.42
C THR A 133 21.94 -3.40 5.33
N LEU A 134 20.71 -3.50 4.80
CA LEU A 134 19.52 -3.81 5.59
C LEU A 134 19.64 -5.17 6.27
N LYS A 135 19.22 -5.22 7.53
CA LYS A 135 19.11 -6.47 8.29
C LYS A 135 17.63 -6.83 8.37
N ARG A 136 17.25 -7.94 7.74
CA ARG A 136 15.89 -8.51 7.72
C ARG A 136 15.15 -8.35 9.06
N ALA A 137 15.72 -8.88 10.14
CA ALA A 137 15.09 -8.87 11.46
C ALA A 137 14.84 -7.45 12.01
N GLN A 138 15.74 -6.51 11.70
CA GLN A 138 15.58 -5.10 12.10
C GLN A 138 14.56 -4.40 11.23
N GLN A 139 14.55 -4.64 9.91
CA GLN A 139 13.55 -4.09 9.00
C GLN A 139 12.13 -4.57 9.37
N ASP A 140 11.96 -5.86 9.66
CA ASP A 140 10.66 -6.40 10.08
C ASP A 140 10.19 -5.79 11.40
N SER A 141 11.11 -5.60 12.35
CA SER A 141 10.81 -4.94 13.63
C SER A 141 10.47 -3.47 13.44
N ALA A 142 11.19 -2.76 12.56
CA ALA A 142 10.93 -1.36 12.22
C ALA A 142 9.56 -1.18 11.57
N ASN A 143 9.21 -2.03 10.59
CA ASN A 143 7.91 -2.02 9.93
C ASN A 143 6.79 -2.20 10.95
N ARG A 144 6.90 -3.19 11.84
CA ARG A 144 5.92 -3.44 12.91
C ARG A 144 5.82 -2.27 13.88
N ALA A 145 6.95 -1.72 14.32
CA ALA A 145 6.98 -0.62 15.29
C ALA A 145 6.30 0.65 14.73
N VAL A 146 6.61 1.02 13.50
CA VAL A 146 5.99 2.18 12.83
C VAL A 146 4.50 1.94 12.62
N TRP A 147 4.12 0.77 12.07
CA TRP A 147 2.72 0.44 11.85
C TRP A 147 1.91 0.46 13.15
N GLN A 148 2.41 -0.19 14.20
CA GLN A 148 1.76 -0.28 15.50
C GLN A 148 1.67 1.09 16.18
N GLY A 149 2.74 1.89 16.17
CA GLY A 149 2.75 3.22 16.77
C GLY A 149 1.75 4.17 16.11
N ILE A 150 1.64 4.12 14.78
CA ILE A 150 0.63 4.88 14.03
C ILE A 150 -0.78 4.37 14.34
N ALA A 151 -1.00 3.05 14.30
CA ALA A 151 -2.32 2.46 14.55
C ALA A 151 -2.82 2.77 15.98
N ASP A 152 -1.94 2.68 16.98
CA ASP A 152 -2.26 2.98 18.38
C ASP A 152 -2.55 4.48 18.58
N TYR A 153 -1.79 5.35 17.93
CA TYR A 153 -2.10 6.79 17.93
C TYR A 153 -3.47 7.04 17.31
N ASP A 154 -3.74 6.50 16.12
CA ASP A 154 -4.99 6.71 15.40
C ASP A 154 -6.21 6.24 16.23
N LEU A 155 -6.10 5.06 16.83
CA LEU A 155 -7.16 4.47 17.67
C LEU A 155 -7.51 5.37 18.87
N ARG A 156 -6.51 5.98 19.52
CA ARG A 156 -6.73 6.88 20.67
C ARG A 156 -7.40 8.20 20.30
N HIS A 157 -7.32 8.61 19.03
CA HIS A 157 -7.97 9.84 18.53
C HIS A 157 -9.37 9.58 17.95
N GLY A 158 -9.82 8.33 18.00
CA GLY A 158 -11.20 7.93 17.68
C GLY A 158 -11.50 7.83 16.19
N TYR A 159 -12.61 7.18 15.88
CA TYR A 159 -13.06 6.96 14.50
C TYR A 159 -13.63 8.24 13.88
N ARG A 160 -13.08 8.62 12.72
CA ARG A 160 -13.46 9.87 12.01
C ARG A 160 -14.63 9.68 11.05
N GLY A 161 -14.99 8.45 10.72
CA GLY A 161 -16.12 8.13 9.85
C GLY A 161 -15.71 7.29 8.62
N PRO A 162 -16.70 6.87 7.82
CA PRO A 162 -16.44 6.10 6.60
C PRO A 162 -15.70 6.95 5.56
N GLU A 163 -14.92 6.29 4.68
CA GLU A 163 -14.17 6.95 3.61
C GLU A 163 -15.09 7.58 2.57
N LYS A 164 -16.22 6.92 2.29
CA LYS A 164 -17.24 7.34 1.32
C LYS A 164 -18.61 6.81 1.74
N GLN A 165 -19.66 7.39 1.19
CA GLN A 165 -21.03 6.89 1.28
C GLN A 165 -21.56 6.66 -0.14
N ILE A 166 -22.13 5.48 -0.39
CA ILE A 166 -22.75 5.15 -1.69
C ILE A 166 -24.20 4.71 -1.52
N SER A 167 -25.00 4.91 -2.56
CA SER A 167 -26.35 4.36 -2.65
C SER A 167 -26.27 2.91 -3.11
N LEU A 168 -26.88 2.01 -2.33
CA LEU A 168 -26.92 0.59 -2.66
C LEU A 168 -28.22 0.24 -3.40
N PRO A 169 -28.16 -0.51 -4.52
CA PRO A 169 -29.35 -1.08 -5.14
C PRO A 169 -30.14 -1.95 -4.15
N ALA A 170 -31.47 -1.94 -4.29
CA ALA A 170 -32.35 -2.79 -3.47
C ALA A 170 -32.22 -4.27 -3.84
N ASP A 171 -32.03 -4.56 -5.13
CA ASP A 171 -31.77 -5.92 -5.61
C ASP A 171 -30.39 -6.42 -5.15
N LYS A 172 -30.36 -7.65 -4.63
CA LYS A 172 -29.13 -8.23 -4.06
C LYS A 172 -28.05 -8.42 -5.13
N SER A 173 -28.40 -8.92 -6.31
CA SER A 173 -27.43 -9.21 -7.37
C SER A 173 -26.81 -7.92 -7.91
N ALA A 174 -27.65 -6.91 -8.16
CA ALA A 174 -27.21 -5.58 -8.58
C ALA A 174 -26.34 -4.91 -7.50
N ARG A 175 -26.68 -5.08 -6.22
CA ARG A 175 -25.90 -4.55 -5.10
C ARG A 175 -24.54 -5.21 -4.99
N ASP A 176 -24.47 -6.54 -5.07
CA ASP A 176 -23.22 -7.28 -4.96
C ASP A 176 -22.27 -6.88 -6.11
N ALA A 177 -22.80 -6.76 -7.33
CA ALA A 177 -22.03 -6.26 -8.48
C ALA A 177 -21.51 -4.82 -8.27
N ALA A 178 -22.37 -3.91 -7.79
CA ALA A 178 -21.99 -2.52 -7.53
C ALA A 178 -20.91 -2.39 -6.45
N ILE A 179 -20.97 -3.22 -5.39
CA ILE A 179 -19.96 -3.26 -4.33
C ILE A 179 -18.62 -3.76 -4.89
N VAL A 180 -18.64 -4.86 -5.65
CA VAL A 180 -17.44 -5.43 -6.26
C VAL A 180 -16.77 -4.42 -7.20
N ASP A 181 -17.54 -3.74 -8.04
CA ASP A 181 -17.03 -2.73 -8.97
C ASP A 181 -16.46 -1.51 -8.24
N LEU A 182 -17.13 -1.02 -7.19
CA LEU A 182 -16.63 0.09 -6.38
C LEU A 182 -15.31 -0.25 -5.67
N LEU A 183 -15.27 -1.41 -4.99
CA LEU A 183 -14.11 -1.81 -4.20
C LEU A 183 -12.90 -2.15 -5.09
N ASP A 184 -13.11 -2.36 -6.38
CA ASP A 184 -12.02 -2.57 -7.34
C ASP A 184 -11.18 -1.33 -7.62
N ASP A 185 -11.72 -0.14 -7.37
CA ASP A 185 -10.99 1.12 -7.46
C ASP A 185 -10.27 1.47 -6.15
N ILE A 186 -10.45 0.68 -5.09
CA ILE A 186 -9.94 0.94 -3.76
C ILE A 186 -8.93 -0.15 -3.40
N ALA A 187 -7.64 0.17 -3.48
CA ALA A 187 -6.59 -0.77 -3.10
C ALA A 187 -6.59 -1.03 -1.57
N PRO A 188 -6.29 -2.27 -1.12
CA PRO A 188 -5.86 -2.52 0.24
C PRO A 188 -4.62 -1.69 0.60
N VAL A 189 -4.51 -1.29 1.87
CA VAL A 189 -3.35 -0.57 2.41
C VAL A 189 -2.84 -1.37 3.59
N SER A 190 -1.60 -1.85 3.55
CA SER A 190 -1.11 -2.87 4.48
C SER A 190 -2.12 -4.05 4.58
N ASP A 191 -2.67 -4.31 5.76
CA ASP A 191 -3.69 -5.32 6.04
C ASP A 191 -5.11 -4.75 6.19
N LEU A 192 -5.31 -3.49 5.81
CA LEU A 192 -6.60 -2.78 5.84
C LEU A 192 -7.35 -3.01 4.53
N LEU A 193 -8.30 -3.95 4.57
CA LEU A 193 -9.14 -4.29 3.42
C LEU A 193 -10.32 -3.32 3.33
N PRO A 194 -10.64 -2.82 2.12
CA PRO A 194 -11.83 -2.00 1.95
C PRO A 194 -13.09 -2.90 1.95
N ALA A 195 -14.16 -2.38 2.53
CA ALA A 195 -15.44 -3.07 2.63
C ALA A 195 -16.60 -2.08 2.55
N VAL A 196 -17.78 -2.56 2.14
CA VAL A 196 -19.02 -1.77 2.15
C VAL A 196 -19.96 -2.27 3.22
N VAL A 197 -20.42 -1.39 4.09
CA VAL A 197 -21.37 -1.70 5.15
C VAL A 197 -22.71 -2.08 4.55
N LEU A 198 -23.22 -3.26 4.92
CA LEU A 198 -24.56 -3.73 4.56
C LEU A 198 -25.60 -3.39 5.64
N GLY A 199 -25.13 -3.28 6.89
CA GLY A 199 -25.97 -2.92 8.03
C GLY A 199 -25.14 -2.69 9.28
N ALA A 200 -25.58 -1.76 10.11
CA ALA A 200 -24.93 -1.40 11.35
C ALA A 200 -25.97 -1.29 12.49
N THR A 201 -25.68 -1.96 13.59
CA THR A 201 -26.43 -1.90 14.84
C THR A 201 -25.44 -1.70 16.00
N PRO A 202 -25.91 -1.30 17.20
CA PRO A 202 -25.02 -1.19 18.36
C PRO A 202 -24.31 -2.50 18.77
N LYS A 203 -24.81 -3.66 18.33
CA LYS A 203 -24.29 -4.99 18.68
C LYS A 203 -23.51 -5.67 17.55
N GLN A 204 -23.73 -5.27 16.30
CA GLN A 204 -23.13 -5.91 15.13
C GLN A 204 -23.06 -4.94 13.94
N ILE A 205 -21.94 -4.98 13.21
CA ILE A 205 -21.79 -4.38 11.89
C ILE A 205 -21.49 -5.49 10.89
N ARG A 206 -22.20 -5.50 9.76
CA ARG A 206 -21.96 -6.42 8.63
C ARG A 206 -21.41 -5.62 7.46
N ALA A 207 -20.28 -6.05 6.92
CA ALA A 207 -19.64 -5.40 5.77
C ALA A 207 -19.22 -6.43 4.73
N GLN A 208 -19.33 -6.09 3.45
CA GLN A 208 -18.96 -6.95 2.33
C GLN A 208 -17.60 -6.54 1.77
N LEU A 209 -16.71 -7.52 1.67
CA LEU A 209 -15.40 -7.41 1.01
C LEU A 209 -15.54 -7.49 -0.52
N GLN A 210 -14.46 -7.15 -1.21
CA GLN A 210 -14.38 -7.17 -2.67
C GLN A 210 -14.63 -8.56 -3.28
N ASP A 211 -14.30 -9.64 -2.58
CA ASP A 211 -14.52 -11.03 -3.03
C ASP A 211 -15.96 -11.51 -2.80
N GLY A 212 -16.85 -10.65 -2.28
CA GLY A 212 -18.22 -10.98 -1.92
C GLY A 212 -18.37 -11.57 -0.52
N THR A 213 -17.27 -11.84 0.19
CA THR A 213 -17.31 -12.32 1.57
C THR A 213 -17.94 -11.26 2.47
N VAL A 214 -18.91 -11.65 3.28
CA VAL A 214 -19.49 -10.77 4.32
C VAL A 214 -18.80 -11.04 5.65
N VAL A 215 -18.20 -10.00 6.20
CA VAL A 215 -17.55 -10.02 7.51
C VAL A 215 -18.48 -9.44 8.57
N GLU A 216 -18.42 -10.02 9.77
CA GLU A 216 -19.20 -9.57 10.92
C GLU A 216 -18.27 -9.03 12.00
N ILE A 217 -18.57 -7.81 12.46
CA ILE A 217 -17.81 -7.11 13.49
C ILE A 217 -18.70 -7.00 14.72
N THR A 218 -18.27 -7.61 15.82
CA THR A 218 -19.06 -7.75 17.06
C THR A 218 -18.19 -7.54 18.30
N GLY A 219 -18.82 -7.51 19.47
CA GLY A 219 -18.15 -7.54 20.76
C GLY A 219 -17.21 -6.36 21.01
N ASN A 220 -15.99 -6.64 21.48
CA ASN A 220 -15.01 -5.60 21.84
C ASN A 220 -14.57 -4.75 20.65
N SER A 221 -14.62 -5.27 19.42
CA SER A 221 -14.27 -4.53 18.19
C SER A 221 -15.19 -3.33 17.92
N LEU A 222 -16.38 -3.29 18.53
CA LEU A 222 -17.32 -2.17 18.39
C LEU A 222 -17.08 -1.03 19.39
N LYS A 223 -16.30 -1.24 20.46
CA LYS A 223 -16.17 -0.28 21.56
C LYS A 223 -15.62 1.07 21.11
N TRP A 224 -14.57 1.07 20.28
CA TRP A 224 -13.93 2.30 19.81
C TRP A 224 -14.78 3.09 18.79
N ILE A 225 -15.77 2.44 18.16
CA ILE A 225 -16.75 3.04 17.24
C ILE A 225 -18.15 3.13 17.82
N ALA A 226 -18.32 2.96 19.13
CA ALA A 226 -19.64 2.84 19.76
C ALA A 226 -20.55 4.06 19.50
N SER A 227 -19.97 5.26 19.36
CA SER A 227 -20.72 6.47 19.00
C SER A 227 -21.37 6.37 17.62
N TRP A 228 -20.67 5.81 16.64
CA TRP A 228 -21.13 5.62 15.26
C TRP A 228 -22.09 4.45 15.12
N ALA A 229 -21.81 3.34 15.81
CA ALA A 229 -22.70 2.17 15.82
C ALA A 229 -24.05 2.46 16.49
N ALA A 230 -24.08 3.38 17.47
CA ALA A 230 -25.29 3.78 18.18
C ALA A 230 -25.99 5.03 17.60
N GLY A 231 -25.46 5.65 16.54
CA GLY A 231 -26.09 6.85 15.96
C GLY A 231 -26.01 8.10 16.84
N LYS A 232 -25.04 8.19 17.77
CA LYS A 232 -24.98 9.28 18.76
C LYS A 232 -24.35 10.54 18.17
N LYS A 233 -24.85 11.71 18.55
CA LYS A 233 -24.31 13.04 18.15
C LYS A 233 -24.24 13.22 16.61
N GLY A 234 -25.23 12.72 15.88
CA GLY A 234 -25.27 12.79 14.41
C GLY A 234 -24.29 11.87 13.68
N ARG A 235 -23.51 11.06 14.41
CA ARG A 235 -22.57 10.08 13.84
C ARG A 235 -23.28 8.75 13.68
N ARG A 236 -23.57 8.36 12.44
CA ARG A 236 -24.23 7.09 12.13
C ARG A 236 -23.50 6.39 11.00
N LEU A 237 -23.26 5.09 11.17
CA LEU A 237 -22.80 4.23 10.08
C LEU A 237 -24.02 3.68 9.36
N GLU A 238 -24.17 3.99 8.07
CA GLU A 238 -25.33 3.60 7.27
C GLU A 238 -24.96 2.54 6.23
N PRO A 239 -25.92 1.71 5.77
CA PRO A 239 -25.71 0.86 4.61
C PRO A 239 -25.16 1.67 3.42
N GLY A 240 -24.12 1.16 2.77
CA GLY A 240 -23.41 1.86 1.69
C GLY A 240 -22.19 2.66 2.15
N ALA A 241 -21.92 2.71 3.46
CA ALA A 241 -20.68 3.29 3.97
C ALA A 241 -19.46 2.45 3.56
N VAL A 242 -18.46 3.08 2.95
CA VAL A 242 -17.18 2.45 2.60
C VAL A 242 -16.23 2.59 3.78
N VAL A 243 -15.75 1.46 4.29
CA VAL A 243 -14.94 1.39 5.51
C VAL A 243 -13.71 0.51 5.28
N ARG A 244 -12.74 0.56 6.22
CA ARG A 244 -11.67 -0.43 6.30
C ARG A 244 -11.98 -1.46 7.35
N VAL A 245 -11.63 -2.71 7.05
CA VAL A 245 -11.71 -3.82 7.99
C VAL A 245 -10.37 -4.54 8.02
N GLN A 246 -10.07 -5.11 9.17
CA GLN A 246 -8.84 -5.85 9.43
C GLN A 246 -9.17 -7.11 10.21
N SER A 247 -8.45 -8.19 9.94
CA SER A 247 -8.56 -9.40 10.76
C SER A 247 -7.92 -9.16 12.13
N ALA A 248 -8.67 -9.43 13.19
CA ALA A 248 -8.30 -9.17 14.58
C ALA A 248 -7.71 -10.42 15.29
N GLY A 249 -6.89 -11.22 14.59
CA GLY A 249 -6.24 -12.40 15.15
C GLY A 249 -6.64 -13.71 14.45
N SER A 250 -7.01 -14.75 15.21
CA SER A 250 -7.37 -16.06 14.66
C SER A 250 -8.53 -15.94 13.66
N LYS A 251 -8.51 -16.81 12.64
CA LYS A 251 -9.46 -16.83 11.53
C LYS A 251 -10.89 -16.61 12.06
N SER A 252 -11.54 -15.55 11.59
CA SER A 252 -12.95 -15.16 11.83
C SER A 252 -13.23 -14.02 12.82
N GLN A 253 -12.24 -13.41 13.48
CA GLN A 253 -12.47 -12.14 14.18
C GLN A 253 -12.11 -10.95 13.28
N TRP A 254 -13.06 -10.04 13.08
CA TRP A 254 -12.88 -8.82 12.30
C TRP A 254 -13.07 -7.59 13.18
N ARG A 255 -12.33 -6.53 12.84
CA ARG A 255 -12.54 -5.20 13.41
C ARG A 255 -12.68 -4.17 12.29
N LEU A 256 -13.48 -3.15 12.56
CA LEU A 256 -13.41 -1.93 11.76
C LEU A 256 -12.04 -1.29 12.04
N ALA A 257 -11.45 -0.73 11.01
CA ALA A 257 -10.20 -0.01 11.08
C ALA A 257 -10.33 1.27 10.25
N GLN A 258 -9.31 2.11 10.31
CA GLN A 258 -9.29 3.36 9.58
C GLN A 258 -7.90 3.60 9.01
N LEU A 259 -7.83 4.26 7.84
CA LEU A 259 -6.56 4.76 7.32
C LEU A 259 -6.05 5.90 8.22
N PRO A 260 -4.84 5.79 8.78
CA PRO A 260 -4.27 6.85 9.61
C PRO A 260 -4.03 8.13 8.80
N GLU A 261 -4.37 9.28 9.38
CA GLU A 261 -3.98 10.59 8.83
C GLU A 261 -2.58 11.00 9.28
N VAL A 262 -2.18 10.56 10.47
CA VAL A 262 -0.82 10.71 10.97
C VAL A 262 0.13 9.80 10.20
N GLU A 263 1.40 10.21 10.15
CA GLU A 263 2.48 9.47 9.53
C GLU A 263 3.68 9.47 10.46
N ALA A 264 4.53 8.45 10.32
CA ALA A 264 5.78 8.35 11.04
C ALA A 264 6.85 7.76 10.12
N ALA A 265 8.11 7.97 10.50
CA ALA A 265 9.26 7.36 9.85
C ALA A 265 10.20 6.79 10.90
N LEU A 266 11.00 5.83 10.48
CA LEU A 266 12.06 5.24 11.29
C LEU A 266 13.28 5.00 10.41
N VAL A 267 14.45 5.33 10.94
CA VAL A 267 15.73 4.93 10.37
C VAL A 267 16.59 4.36 11.49
N ALA A 268 17.22 3.23 11.24
CA ALA A 268 18.23 2.64 12.11
C ALA A 268 19.56 2.61 11.37
N VAL A 269 20.61 3.09 12.05
CA VAL A 269 21.95 3.25 11.49
C VAL A 269 22.97 2.66 12.45
N ASN A 270 23.95 1.95 11.92
CA ASN A 270 25.11 1.50 12.69
C ASN A 270 26.04 2.70 12.96
N PRO A 271 26.32 3.04 14.24
CA PRO A 271 27.14 4.21 14.56
C PRO A 271 28.61 4.07 14.14
N GLU A 272 29.12 2.85 13.95
CA GLU A 272 30.53 2.60 13.61
C GLU A 272 30.86 2.89 12.14
N ASP A 273 29.93 2.59 11.21
CA ASP A 273 30.18 2.65 9.77
C ASP A 273 29.09 3.40 8.98
N GLY A 274 28.04 3.89 9.64
CA GLY A 274 26.93 4.59 9.00
C GLY A 274 25.99 3.69 8.21
N ALA A 275 26.11 2.35 8.31
CA ALA A 275 25.26 1.43 7.57
C ALA A 275 23.79 1.54 7.99
N ILE A 276 22.89 1.76 7.02
CA ILE A 276 21.44 1.76 7.27
C ILE A 276 20.97 0.32 7.41
N THR A 277 20.52 -0.05 8.60
CA THR A 277 20.12 -1.43 8.93
C THR A 277 18.61 -1.64 8.86
N ALA A 278 17.82 -0.58 9.01
CA ALA A 278 16.37 -0.55 8.77
C ALA A 278 15.92 0.85 8.32
N LEU A 279 14.94 0.91 7.42
CA LEU A 279 14.38 2.15 6.89
C LEU A 279 12.88 2.03 6.63
N VAL A 280 12.09 2.92 7.22
CA VAL A 280 10.65 3.03 7.02
C VAL A 280 10.30 4.49 6.78
N GLY A 281 9.77 4.80 5.59
CA GLY A 281 9.46 6.17 5.17
C GLY A 281 8.03 6.65 5.43
N GLY A 282 7.15 5.78 5.93
CA GLY A 282 5.73 6.07 6.12
C GLY A 282 4.92 4.82 6.46
N PHE A 283 3.62 5.00 6.68
CA PHE A 283 2.69 3.92 7.06
C PHE A 283 2.60 2.80 6.03
N ASP A 284 2.48 3.15 4.74
CA ASP A 284 2.39 2.21 3.63
C ASP A 284 2.94 2.85 2.36
N PHE A 285 3.86 2.16 1.69
CA PHE A 285 4.55 2.67 0.50
C PHE A 285 3.63 2.81 -0.72
N ASN A 286 2.66 1.90 -0.89
CA ASN A 286 1.75 1.92 -2.03
C ASN A 286 0.72 3.05 -1.90
N ARG A 287 0.37 3.43 -0.67
CA ARG A 287 -0.42 4.64 -0.38
C ARG A 287 0.38 5.92 -0.64
N ASN A 288 1.61 6.00 -0.15
CA ASN A 288 2.44 7.18 -0.30
C ASN A 288 3.92 6.81 -0.43
N LYS A 289 4.52 7.13 -1.59
CA LYS A 289 5.91 6.81 -1.89
C LYS A 289 6.93 7.81 -1.34
N PHE A 290 6.46 8.92 -0.74
CA PHE A 290 7.33 9.94 -0.14
C PHE A 290 8.06 9.37 1.08
N ASN A 291 9.39 9.35 1.03
CA ASN A 291 10.22 8.78 2.08
C ASN A 291 10.51 9.82 3.17
N ARG A 292 9.73 9.81 4.25
CA ARG A 292 9.90 10.78 5.34
C ARG A 292 11.20 10.64 6.11
N ALA A 293 11.86 9.48 6.06
CA ALA A 293 13.13 9.29 6.74
C ALA A 293 14.27 10.11 6.10
N THR A 294 14.18 10.42 4.80
CA THR A 294 15.23 11.13 4.05
C THR A 294 14.77 12.45 3.44
N GLN A 295 13.45 12.66 3.27
CA GLN A 295 12.92 13.81 2.52
C GLN A 295 12.08 14.77 3.37
N ALA A 296 11.62 14.35 4.56
CA ALA A 296 10.76 15.20 5.40
C ALA A 296 11.56 16.10 6.33
N TRP A 297 11.65 17.38 5.98
CA TRP A 297 12.19 18.42 6.87
C TRP A 297 11.20 18.73 7.99
N ARG A 298 11.64 18.58 9.24
CA ARG A 298 10.84 18.82 10.45
C ARG A 298 11.69 19.46 11.54
N GLN A 299 11.05 20.26 12.40
CA GLN A 299 11.70 20.80 13.58
C GLN A 299 12.00 19.66 14.58
N PRO A 300 13.24 19.52 15.08
CA PRO A 300 13.60 18.46 16.04
C PRO A 300 13.07 18.73 17.46
N GLY A 301 12.78 20.00 17.78
CA GLY A 301 12.39 20.39 19.14
C GLY A 301 13.44 19.97 20.17
N SER A 302 13.00 19.48 21.33
CA SER A 302 13.88 19.07 22.43
C SER A 302 14.87 17.94 22.07
N SER A 303 14.67 17.19 20.98
CA SER A 303 15.62 16.16 20.56
C SER A 303 16.95 16.75 20.06
N PHE A 304 17.02 18.06 19.82
CA PHE A 304 18.26 18.76 19.46
C PHE A 304 19.14 19.13 20.67
N LYS A 305 18.57 19.12 21.89
CA LYS A 305 19.26 19.51 23.11
C LYS A 305 20.60 18.76 23.34
N PRO A 306 20.73 17.45 23.08
CA PRO A 306 22.01 16.75 23.24
C PRO A 306 23.17 17.42 22.50
N PHE A 307 22.97 17.98 21.30
CA PHE A 307 24.02 18.68 20.56
C PHE A 307 24.45 19.98 21.26
N ILE A 308 23.51 20.70 21.87
CA ILE A 308 23.79 21.89 22.68
C ILE A 308 24.60 21.51 23.93
N TYR A 309 24.20 20.43 24.62
CA TYR A 309 24.95 19.93 25.78
C TYR A 309 26.34 19.43 25.38
N SER A 310 26.51 18.77 24.23
CA SER A 310 27.82 18.39 23.72
C SER A 310 28.73 19.60 23.49
N ALA A 311 28.21 20.69 22.91
CA ALA A 311 28.96 21.93 22.76
C ALA A 311 29.32 22.58 24.10
N ALA A 312 28.47 22.44 25.12
CA ALA A 312 28.77 22.91 26.47
C ALA A 312 29.90 22.09 27.13
N LEU A 313 29.87 20.77 26.97
CA LEU A 313 30.93 19.88 27.45
C LEU A 313 32.27 20.18 26.77
N GLU A 314 32.26 20.44 25.46
CA GLU A 314 33.44 20.85 24.69
C GLU A 314 34.04 22.18 25.20
N LYS A 315 33.18 23.07 25.71
CA LYS A 315 33.60 24.33 26.36
C LYS A 315 34.08 24.17 27.81
N GLY A 316 34.18 22.93 28.32
CA GLY A 316 34.68 22.63 29.66
C GLY A 316 33.62 22.55 30.76
N LEU A 317 32.33 22.63 30.43
CA LEU A 317 31.29 22.25 31.39
C LEU A 317 31.34 20.73 31.62
N THR A 318 30.82 20.29 32.75
CA THR A 318 30.72 18.87 33.11
C THR A 318 29.27 18.51 33.39
N PRO A 319 28.92 17.21 33.45
CA PRO A 319 27.60 16.79 33.92
C PRO A 319 27.25 17.25 35.35
N ALA A 320 28.26 17.66 36.13
CA ALA A 320 28.10 18.19 37.49
C ALA A 320 28.09 19.72 37.56
N SER A 321 28.29 20.42 36.42
CA SER A 321 28.20 21.88 36.38
C SER A 321 26.79 22.33 36.73
N MET A 322 26.67 23.15 37.77
CA MET A 322 25.39 23.72 38.17
C MET A 322 24.96 24.78 37.16
N ILE A 323 23.73 24.64 36.66
CA ILE A 323 23.09 25.59 35.74
C ILE A 323 21.80 26.06 36.41
N ASP A 324 21.59 27.36 36.44
CA ASP A 324 20.37 27.93 37.00
C ASP A 324 19.17 27.63 36.10
N ASN A 325 18.06 27.23 36.72
CA ASN A 325 16.79 26.96 36.04
C ASN A 325 15.74 28.01 36.47
N ALA A 326 16.15 29.27 36.44
CA ALA A 326 15.32 30.42 36.71
C ALA A 326 14.62 30.92 35.44
N PRO A 327 13.50 31.65 35.55
CA PRO A 327 12.87 32.32 34.42
C PRO A 327 13.88 33.19 33.67
N ILE A 328 13.85 33.11 32.33
CA ILE A 328 14.69 33.93 31.45
C ILE A 328 13.80 34.78 30.55
N SER A 329 14.15 36.05 30.39
CA SER A 329 13.53 36.97 29.45
C SER A 329 14.62 37.56 28.58
N LEU A 330 14.52 37.36 27.27
CA LEU A 330 15.39 37.98 26.29
C LEU A 330 14.70 39.20 25.71
N THR A 331 15.42 40.32 25.65
CA THR A 331 14.94 41.53 24.99
C THR A 331 14.74 41.31 23.49
N ALA A 332 13.99 42.21 22.86
CA ALA A 332 13.80 42.23 21.41
C ALA A 332 15.12 42.19 20.62
N GLU A 333 16.15 42.90 21.11
CA GLU A 333 17.47 42.96 20.47
C GLU A 333 18.23 41.64 20.63
N GLU A 334 18.21 41.03 21.82
CA GLU A 334 18.86 39.73 22.09
C GLU A 334 18.19 38.56 21.37
N ALA A 335 16.86 38.60 21.23
CA ALA A 335 16.08 37.58 20.53
C ALA A 335 16.03 37.79 19.00
N GLY A 336 16.55 38.91 18.48
CA GLY A 336 16.51 39.25 17.06
C GLY A 336 15.10 39.53 16.52
N GLY A 337 14.21 40.09 17.35
CA GLY A 337 12.82 40.34 16.99
C GLY A 337 11.97 40.85 18.16
N THR A 338 10.96 40.10 18.56
CA THR A 338 10.14 40.39 19.75
C THR A 338 10.80 39.84 21.00
N ALA A 339 10.53 40.45 22.17
CA ALA A 339 10.95 39.89 23.45
C ALA A 339 10.47 38.43 23.58
N TRP A 340 11.29 37.57 24.20
CA TRP A 340 11.05 36.13 24.27
C TRP A 340 11.27 35.58 25.68
N GLU A 341 10.26 34.88 26.19
CA GLU A 341 10.22 34.29 27.53
C GLU A 341 9.82 32.81 27.41
N PRO A 342 10.79 31.88 27.25
CA PRO A 342 10.53 30.45 27.06
C PRO A 342 10.13 29.65 28.29
#